data_AF-A0A6G8BSI5-F1
#
_entry.id   AF-A0A6G8BSI5-F1
#
_cell.length_a   1.000
_cell.length_b   1.000
_cell.length_c   1.000
_cell.angle_alpha   90.00
_cell.angle_beta   90.00
_cell.angle_gamma   90.00
#
_symmetry.space_group_name_H-M   'P 1'
#
loop_
_entity.id
_entity.type
_entity.pdbx_description
1 polymer ?
#
loop_
_entity_poly.entity_id
_entity_poly.type
_entity_poly.pdbx_seq_one_letter_code
_entity_poly.pdbx_strand_id
1 'polypeptide(L)'
;MNWMAEQMSTRGVEERPRPANPRPPGVIQPGSGSDVLLRFLRAHPGRWFFHPELVLTLGRSKGEVDWALQYLARLELIDSEMSSLPGRKPVMRYSIGVAI
;
A
#
# COMPACT_ATOMS: atom_id res chain seq x y z
N MET A 1 -46.49 -14.48 -37.87
CA MET A 1 -45.24 -15.29 -37.93
C MET A 1 -44.05 -14.36 -37.90
N ASN A 2 -43.02 -14.75 -37.16
CA ASN A 2 -42.35 -13.90 -36.18
C ASN A 2 -41.09 -13.19 -36.73
N TRP A 3 -41.24 -12.00 -37.32
CA TRP A 3 -40.14 -11.09 -37.73
C TRP A 3 -39.26 -10.60 -36.55
N MET A 4 -39.68 -10.82 -35.31
CA MET A 4 -39.00 -10.31 -34.11
C MET A 4 -37.86 -11.19 -33.58
N ALA A 5 -37.56 -12.34 -34.19
CA ALA A 5 -36.60 -13.31 -33.63
C ALA A 5 -35.13 -13.09 -34.07
N GLU A 6 -34.86 -12.28 -35.10
CA GLU A 6 -33.50 -12.16 -35.67
C GLU A 6 -32.64 -11.02 -35.11
N GLN A 7 -33.16 -10.19 -34.20
CA GLN A 7 -32.41 -9.05 -33.64
C GLN A 7 -31.67 -9.36 -32.33
N MET A 8 -31.75 -10.59 -31.81
CA MET A 8 -31.16 -10.93 -30.51
C MET A 8 -29.76 -11.58 -30.58
N SER A 9 -29.24 -11.87 -31.76
CA SER A 9 -27.94 -12.54 -31.93
C SER A 9 -26.82 -11.62 -32.40
N THR A 10 -26.64 -10.44 -31.80
CA THR A 10 -25.37 -9.70 -31.93
C THR A 10 -25.12 -8.78 -30.74
N ARG A 11 -24.97 -9.36 -29.56
CA ARG A 11 -24.19 -8.72 -28.48
C ARG A 11 -23.05 -9.64 -28.09
N GLY A 12 -22.17 -9.89 -29.05
CA GLY A 12 -20.79 -10.22 -28.72
C GLY A 12 -20.26 -9.03 -27.94
N VAL A 13 -20.08 -9.21 -26.63
CA VAL A 13 -19.31 -8.27 -25.82
C VAL A 13 -17.90 -8.39 -26.37
N GLU A 14 -17.57 -7.54 -27.33
CA GLU A 14 -16.20 -7.36 -27.78
C GLU A 14 -15.46 -6.81 -26.56
N GLU A 15 -14.74 -7.69 -25.88
CA GLU A 15 -13.95 -7.38 -24.70
C GLU A 15 -12.82 -6.46 -25.17
N ARG A 16 -13.09 -5.15 -25.18
CA ARG A 16 -12.09 -4.13 -25.53
C ARG A 16 -10.85 -4.45 -24.68
N PRO A 17 -9.66 -4.62 -25.29
CA PRO A 17 -8.45 -4.85 -24.52
C PRO A 17 -8.33 -3.68 -23.53
N ARG A 18 -8.36 -4.00 -22.23
CA ARG A 18 -8.21 -2.98 -21.20
C ARG A 18 -6.87 -2.30 -21.45
N PRO A 19 -6.82 -0.95 -21.49
CA PRO A 19 -5.54 -0.26 -21.61
C PRO A 19 -4.58 -0.81 -20.56
N ALA A 20 -3.35 -1.14 -20.97
CA ALA A 20 -2.33 -1.63 -20.04
C ALA A 20 -2.19 -0.61 -18.92
N ASN A 21 -2.63 -0.96 -17.70
CA ASN A 21 -2.57 -0.04 -16.57
C ASN A 21 -1.09 0.16 -16.20
N PRO A 22 -0.51 1.36 -16.41
CA PRO A 22 0.90 1.60 -16.08
C PRO A 22 1.14 1.55 -14.57
N ARG A 23 0.08 1.52 -13.75
CA ARG A 23 0.12 1.47 -12.29
C ARG A 23 -0.80 0.36 -11.77
N PRO A 24 -0.41 -0.91 -11.93
CA PRO A 24 -1.20 -2.01 -11.40
C PRO A 24 -1.36 -1.82 -9.87
N PRO A 25 -2.55 -2.07 -9.31
CA PRO A 25 -2.72 -2.06 -7.86
C PRO A 25 -1.75 -3.07 -7.22
N GLY A 26 -1.09 -2.68 -6.13
CA GLY A 26 -0.07 -3.51 -5.47
C GLY A 26 1.38 -3.12 -5.84
N VAL A 27 1.61 -2.38 -6.93
CA VAL A 27 2.97 -2.00 -7.34
C VAL A 27 3.47 -0.78 -6.56
N ILE A 28 4.54 -0.96 -5.79
CA ILE A 28 5.28 0.12 -5.15
C ILE A 28 6.15 0.82 -6.19
N GLN A 29 5.91 2.11 -6.44
CA GLN A 29 6.65 2.89 -7.43
C GLN A 29 7.99 3.37 -6.84
N PRO A 30 9.11 3.23 -7.56
CA PRO A 30 10.40 3.76 -7.11
C PRO A 30 10.33 5.25 -6.75
N GLY A 31 10.89 5.63 -5.59
CA GLY A 31 10.90 7.01 -5.10
C GLY A 31 9.58 7.52 -4.49
N SER A 32 8.50 6.72 -4.54
CA SER A 32 7.27 7.01 -3.79
C SER A 32 7.50 6.95 -2.28
N GLY A 33 6.62 7.56 -1.48
CA GLY A 33 6.68 7.47 -0.02
C GLY A 33 6.75 6.03 0.50
N SER A 34 5.98 5.11 -0.11
CA SER A 34 6.01 3.69 0.25
C SER A 34 7.31 3.00 -0.13
N ASP A 35 7.93 3.32 -1.28
CA ASP A 35 9.24 2.78 -1.66
C ASP A 35 10.33 3.25 -0.69
N VAL A 36 10.38 4.56 -0.45
CA VAL A 36 11.39 5.17 0.42
C VAL A 36 11.27 4.65 1.85
N LEU A 37 10.05 4.55 2.38
CA LEU A 37 9.79 4.01 3.71
C LEU A 37 10.19 2.53 3.79
N LEU A 38 9.78 1.71 2.82
CA LEU A 38 10.11 0.29 2.81
C LEU A 38 11.62 0.05 2.71
N ARG A 39 12.32 0.80 1.85
CA ARG A 39 13.78 0.75 1.74
C ARG A 39 14.46 1.15 3.05
N PHE A 40 13.97 2.19 3.71
CA PHE A 40 14.50 2.63 5.00
C PHE A 40 14.35 1.56 6.08
N LEU A 41 13.17 0.93 6.19
CA LEU A 41 12.94 -0.14 7.16
C LEU A 41 13.78 -1.39 6.84
N ARG A 42 13.93 -1.74 5.56
CA ARG A 42 14.82 -2.84 5.13
C ARG A 42 16.29 -2.61 5.49
N ALA A 43 16.74 -1.36 5.49
CA ALA A 43 18.09 -1.00 5.92
C ALA A 43 18.30 -1.13 7.44
N HIS A 44 17.23 -1.27 8.23
CA HIS A 44 17.26 -1.35 9.69
C HIS A 44 16.46 -2.55 10.22
N PRO A 45 16.87 -3.79 9.88
CA PRO A 45 16.14 -4.98 10.30
C PRO A 45 16.12 -5.12 11.82
N GLY A 46 14.98 -5.55 12.37
CA GLY A 46 14.80 -5.76 13.81
C GLY A 46 14.61 -4.48 14.65
N ARG A 47 14.66 -3.30 14.03
CA ARG A 47 14.38 -2.04 14.72
C ARG A 47 12.93 -1.61 14.53
N TRP A 48 12.34 -1.14 15.62
CA TRP A 48 11.02 -0.52 15.62
C TRP A 48 11.14 1.01 15.59
N PHE A 49 10.24 1.65 14.84
CA PHE A 49 10.20 3.10 14.66
C PHE A 49 8.80 3.64 14.96
N PHE A 50 8.74 4.81 15.59
CA PHE A 50 7.48 5.54 15.77
C PHE A 50 7.16 6.40 14.56
N HIS A 51 5.88 6.69 14.34
CA HIS A 51 5.44 7.54 13.22
C HIS A 51 6.18 8.89 13.14
N PRO A 52 6.36 9.66 14.24
CA PRO A 52 7.12 10.93 14.18
C PRO A 52 8.59 10.74 13.76
N GLU A 53 9.23 9.64 14.18
CA GLU A 53 10.62 9.35 13.79
C GLU A 53 10.73 9.10 12.28
N LEU A 54 9.77 8.36 11.72
CA LEU A 54 9.72 8.11 10.27
C LEU A 54 9.47 9.38 9.48
N VAL A 55 8.55 10.25 9.93
CA VAL A 55 8.30 11.55 9.29
C VAL A 55 9.56 12.40 9.26
N LEU A 56 10.25 12.51 10.39
CA LEU A 56 11.48 13.31 10.51
C LEU A 56 12.64 12.72 9.71
N THR A 57 12.82 11.40 9.77
CA THR A 57 13.96 10.73 9.12
C THR A 57 13.82 10.70 7.60
N LEU A 58 12.60 10.49 7.10
CA LEU A 58 12.35 10.42 5.65
C LEU A 58 12.21 11.79 5.00
N GLY A 59 12.01 12.85 5.79
CA GLY A 59 11.78 14.21 5.27
C GLY A 59 10.51 14.34 4.44
N ARG A 60 9.51 13.48 4.70
CA ARG A 60 8.23 13.42 3.96
C ARG A 60 7.10 14.02 4.77
N SER A 61 6.02 14.37 4.09
CA SER A 61 4.83 14.87 4.78
C SER A 61 4.20 13.80 5.68
N LYS A 62 3.58 14.22 6.79
CA LYS A 62 2.86 13.32 7.69
C LYS A 62 1.85 12.44 6.93
N GLY A 63 1.07 13.04 6.04
CA GLY A 63 0.04 12.34 5.27
C GLY A 63 0.61 11.29 4.31
N GLU A 64 1.74 11.60 3.66
CA GLU A 64 2.43 10.65 2.78
C GLU A 64 2.97 9.45 3.56
N VAL A 65 3.57 9.67 4.72
CA VAL A 65 4.07 8.59 5.60
C VAL A 65 2.92 7.77 6.17
N ASP A 66 1.84 8.42 6.61
CA ASP A 66 0.66 7.74 7.16
C ASP A 66 0.01 6.81 6.13
N TRP A 67 -0.20 7.31 4.90
CA TRP A 67 -0.71 6.50 3.80
C TRP A 67 0.24 5.35 3.43
N ALA A 68 1.54 5.62 3.36
CA ALA A 68 2.54 4.59 3.07
C ALA A 68 2.54 3.46 4.11
N LEU A 69 2.44 3.80 5.40
CA LEU A 69 2.35 2.82 6.49
C LEU A 69 1.10 1.95 6.37
N GLN A 70 -0.07 2.57 6.16
CA GLN A 70 -1.32 1.82 5.97
C GLN A 70 -1.26 0.89 4.75
N TYR A 71 -0.70 1.38 3.65
CA TYR A 71 -0.57 0.63 2.41
C TYR A 71 0.38 -0.56 2.57
N LEU A 72 1.57 -0.36 3.16
CA LEU A 72 2.57 -1.40 3.36
C LEU A 72 2.13 -2.44 4.40
N ALA A 73 1.44 -2.02 5.46
CA ALA A 73 0.87 -2.92 6.46
C ALA A 73 -0.21 -3.82 5.83
N ARG A 74 -1.04 -3.25 4.94
CA ARG A 74 -2.04 -4.02 4.18
C ARG A 74 -1.40 -5.03 3.22
N LEU A 75 -0.19 -4.77 2.74
CA LEU A 75 0.59 -5.71 1.92
C LEU A 75 1.42 -6.70 2.76
N GLU A 76 1.30 -6.66 4.10
CA GLU A 76 2.06 -7.51 5.03
C GLU A 76 3.59 -7.37 4.87
N LEU A 77 4.04 -6.21 4.37
CA LEU A 77 5.47 -5.92 4.18
C LEU A 77 6.12 -5.29 5.41
N ILE A 78 5.31 -4.79 6.35
CA ILE A 78 5.74 -4.18 7.60
C ILE A 78 4.86 -4.68 8.74
N ASP A 79 5.45 -4.80 9.92
CA ASP A 79 4.72 -5.10 11.14
C ASP A 79 4.34 -3.81 11.86
N SER A 80 3.18 -3.83 12.52
CA SER A 80 2.69 -2.72 13.32
C SER A 80 2.21 -3.20 14.69
N GLU A 81 2.66 -2.54 15.75
CA GLU A 81 2.36 -2.94 17.13
C GLU A 81 2.04 -1.71 17.97
N MET A 82 1.09 -1.87 18.92
CA MET A 82 0.87 -0.85 19.94
C MET A 82 1.91 -0.97 21.05
N SER A 83 2.66 0.11 21.26
CA SER A 83 3.61 0.24 22.36
C SER A 83 3.02 1.10 23.47
N SER A 84 2.93 0.54 24.67
CA SER A 84 2.58 1.29 25.88
C SER A 84 3.81 1.99 26.42
N LEU A 85 3.73 3.31 26.62
CA LEU A 85 4.77 4.10 27.25
C LEU A 85 4.29 4.57 28.64
N PRO A 86 5.13 4.56 29.68
CA PRO A 86 4.75 5.00 31.00
C PRO A 86 4.17 6.43 30.99
N GLY A 87 2.95 6.59 31.53
CA GLY A 87 2.29 7.89 31.62
C GLY A 87 1.81 8.50 30.30
N ARG A 88 1.77 7.72 29.20
CA ARG A 88 1.28 8.18 27.89
C ARG A 88 0.25 7.21 27.31
N LYS A 89 -0.55 7.72 26.38
CA LYS A 89 -1.44 6.88 25.58
C LYS A 89 -0.59 5.90 24.75
N PRO A 90 -1.07 4.66 24.53
CA PRO A 90 -0.41 3.73 23.63
C PRO A 90 -0.19 4.35 22.25
N VAL A 91 0.98 4.09 21.67
CA VAL A 91 1.38 4.62 20.36
C VAL A 91 1.82 3.49 19.44
N MET A 92 1.50 3.62 18.15
CA MET A 92 1.90 2.65 17.14
C MET A 92 3.40 2.75 16.84
N ARG A 93 4.06 1.59 16.78
CA ARG A 93 5.41 1.42 16.26
C ARG A 93 5.40 0.46 15.07
N TYR A 94 6.37 0.64 14.18
CA TYR A 94 6.44 -0.08 12.92
C TYR A 94 7.84 -0.67 12.72
N SER A 95 7.92 -1.87 12.16
CA SER A 95 9.19 -2.50 11.78
C SER A 95 9.07 -3.23 10.44
N ILE A 96 10.20 -3.65 9.87
CA ILE A 96 10.16 -4.43 8.64
C ILE A 96 9.51 -5.80 8.91
N GLY A 97 8.56 -6.19 8.08
CA GLY A 97 7.90 -7.49 8.17
C GLY A 97 8.88 -8.60 7.79
N VAL A 98 8.76 -9.76 8.45
CA VAL A 98 9.47 -10.96 8.03
C VAL A 98 8.78 -11.47 6.77
N ALA A 99 9.43 -11.31 5.62
CA ALA A 99 8.98 -11.99 4.41
C ALA A 99 9.10 -13.51 4.64
N ILE A 100 7.95 -14.19 4.68
CA ILE A 100 7.86 -15.66 4.75
C ILE A 100 8.15 -16.24 3.37
#